data_AF-A0A7V2WET1-F1
#
_entry.id   AF-A0A7V2WET1-F1
#
_cell.length_a   1.000
_cell.length_b   1.000
_cell.length_c   1.000
_cell.angle_alpha   90.00
_cell.angle_beta   90.00
_cell.angle_gamma   90.00
#
_symmetry.space_group_name_H-M   'P 1'
#
loop_
_entity.id
_entity.type
_entity.pdbx_description
1 polymer ?
#
loop_
_entity_poly.entity_id
_entity_poly.type
_entity_poly.pdbx_seq_one_letter_code
_entity_poly.pdbx_strand_id
1 'polypeptide(L)' 'EDTSPAFIGGITTHDISASYDFSNEISVFAGIRNFTDKLPPGYTINPIYDSIGRRFFAGATFRF' A
#
# COMPACT_ATOMS: atom_id res chain seq x y z
N GLU A 1 -20.06 5.65 -27.11
CA GLU A 1 -19.44 4.55 -26.36
C GLU A 1 -17.95 4.69 -26.57
N ASP A 2 -17.27 5.32 -25.60
CA ASP A 2 -15.81 5.51 -25.63
C ASP A 2 -15.27 4.72 -24.44
N THR A 3 -15.08 3.42 -24.66
CA THR A 3 -14.68 2.43 -23.65
C THR A 3 -13.17 2.20 -23.69
N SER A 4 -12.38 3.16 -24.17
CA SER A 4 -10.93 3.03 -24.19
C SER A 4 -10.26 3.94 -23.15
N PRO A 5 -9.42 3.40 -22.26
CA PRO A 5 -9.01 2.00 -22.21
C PRO A 5 -10.06 1.12 -21.49
N ALA A 6 -10.35 -0.05 -22.06
CA ALA A 6 -11.32 -1.01 -21.51
C ALA A 6 -10.82 -1.70 -20.22
N PHE A 7 -9.55 -1.51 -19.87
CA PHE A 7 -8.91 -2.07 -18.70
C PHE A 7 -7.68 -1.27 -18.29
N ILE A 8 -7.33 -1.34 -17.01
CA ILE A 8 -6.08 -0.80 -16.47
C ILE A 8 -5.01 -1.90 -16.65
N GLY A 9 -3.88 -1.56 -17.29
CA GLY A 9 -2.74 -2.47 -17.40
C GLY A 9 -2.18 -2.88 -16.03
N GLY A 10 -1.41 -3.97 -15.99
CA GLY A 10 -0.86 -4.49 -14.74
C GLY A 10 -0.12 -3.42 -13.92
N ILE A 11 -0.40 -3.36 -12.62
CA ILE A 11 0.27 -2.46 -11.68
C ILE A 11 1.09 -3.30 -10.70
N THR A 12 2.36 -2.94 -10.55
CA THR A 12 3.25 -3.54 -9.55
C THR A 12 3.62 -2.47 -8.53
N THR A 13 3.38 -2.77 -7.26
CA THR A 13 3.80 -1.95 -6.12
C THR A 13 4.79 -2.73 -5.25
N HIS A 14 5.68 -2.01 -4.58
CA HIS A 14 6.66 -2.59 -3.66
C HIS A 14 6.37 -2.08 -2.26
N ASP A 15 6.31 -3.00 -1.30
CA ASP A 15 6.06 -2.68 0.10
C ASP A 15 7.33 -3.01 0.90
N ILE A 16 7.69 -2.11 1.82
CA ILE A 16 8.84 -2.27 2.70
C ILE A 16 8.34 -2.18 4.13
N SER A 17 8.64 -3.18 4.95
CA SER A 17 8.33 -3.20 6.37
C SER A 17 9.52 -3.65 7.20
N ALA A 18 9.57 -3.15 8.43
CA ALA A 18 10.52 -3.56 9.44
C ALA A 18 9.77 -3.86 10.73
N SER A 19 10.26 -4.84 11.48
CA SER A 19 9.78 -5.18 12.82
C SER A 19 10.97 -5.38 13.73
N TYR A 20 10.80 -5.00 15.00
CA TYR A 20 11.80 -5.14 16.04
C TYR A 20 11.15 -5.60 17.33
N ASP A 21 11.70 -6.66 17.91
CA ASP A 21 11.29 -7.17 19.22
C ASP A 21 12.12 -6.46 20.31
N PHE A 22 11.45 -5.60 21.09
CA PHE A 22 12.08 -4.92 22.23
C PHE A 22 12.27 -5.85 23.42
N SER A 23 11.33 -6.80 23.58
CA SER A 23 11.39 -7.87 24.56
C SER A 23 10.59 -9.07 24.05
N ASN A 24 10.50 -10.14 24.85
CA ASN A 24 9.68 -11.31 24.49
C ASN A 24 8.18 -10.97 24.45
N GLU A 25 7.78 -9.92 25.17
CA GLU A 25 6.41 -9.48 25.36
C GLU A 25 6.04 -8.33 24.42
N ILE A 26 7.01 -7.54 23.95
CA ILE A 26 6.77 -6.32 23.17
C ILE A 26 7.47 -6.38 21.82
N SER A 27 6.68 -6.29 20.76
CA SER A 27 7.16 -6.16 19.38
C SER A 27 6.61 -4.89 18.75
N VAL A 28 7.43 -4.14 18.04
CA VAL A 28 6.98 -3.01 17.20
C VAL A 28 7.21 -3.30 15.73
N PHE A 29 6.39 -2.68 14.89
CA PHE A 29 6.55 -2.76 13.46
C PHE A 29 6.14 -1.45 12.79
N ALA A 30 6.80 -1.14 11.68
CA ALA A 30 6.45 -0.02 10.83
C ALA A 30 6.76 -0.37 9.38
N GLY A 31 6.13 0.34 8.46
CA GLY A 31 6.38 0.12 7.06
C GLY A 31 5.73 1.16 6.16
N ILE A 32 6.08 1.02 4.89
CA ILE A 32 5.63 1.85 3.79
C ILE A 32 5.03 0.92 2.75
N ARG A 33 3.76 1.14 2.41
CA ARG A 33 3.11 0.52 1.26
C ARG A 33 3.25 1.40 0.05
N ASN A 34 3.42 0.79 -1.11
CA ASN A 34 3.66 1.48 -2.37
C ASN A 34 4.86 2.44 -2.25
N PHE A 35 6.01 1.89 -1.88
CA PHE A 35 7.26 2.62 -1.69
C PHE A 35 7.63 3.50 -2.89
N THR A 36 7.40 2.99 -4.10
CA THR A 36 7.66 3.68 -5.38
C THR A 36 6.57 4.67 -5.79
N ASP A 37 5.52 4.86 -4.98
CA ASP A 37 4.39 5.76 -5.22
C ASP A 37 3.76 5.58 -6.61
N LYS A 38 3.59 4.32 -7.01
CA LYS A 38 2.98 3.96 -8.28
C LYS A 38 1.48 4.16 -8.18
N LEU A 39 0.95 5.15 -8.90
CA LEU A 39 -0.48 5.35 -9.06
C LEU A 39 -0.98 4.64 -10.33
N PRO A 40 -2.20 4.08 -10.31
CA PRO A 40 -2.89 3.68 -11.53
C PRO A 40 -2.95 4.87 -12.50
N PRO A 41 -2.78 4.65 -13.81
CA PRO A 41 -3.00 5.71 -14.77
C PRO A 41 -4.45 6.19 -14.66
N GLY A 42 -4.63 7.47 -14.33
CA GLY A 42 -5.92 8.10 -14.03
C GLY A 42 -6.83 8.34 -15.24
N TYR A 43 -6.87 7.43 -16.22
CA TYR A 43 -7.75 7.50 -17.40
C TYR A 43 -9.24 7.28 -17.06
N THR A 44 -9.62 7.47 -15.81
CA THR A 44 -11.01 7.30 -15.41
C THR A 44 -11.40 8.45 -14.50
N ILE A 45 -12.41 9.19 -14.97
CA ILE A 45 -13.05 10.34 -14.32
C ILE A 45 -13.76 9.87 -13.03
N ASN A 46 -14.01 8.57 -12.88
CA ASN A 46 -14.66 7.95 -11.72
C ASN A 46 -14.15 6.51 -11.48
N PRO A 47 -13.01 6.33 -10.79
CA PRO A 47 -12.38 5.02 -10.69
C PRO A 47 -13.23 4.11 -9.81
N ILE A 48 -13.50 2.88 -10.29
CA ILE A 48 -14.27 1.86 -9.54
C ILE A 48 -13.57 1.53 -8.20
N TYR A 49 -12.26 1.71 -8.13
CA TYR A 49 -11.43 1.53 -6.94
C TYR A 49 -10.70 2.83 -6.60
N ASP A 50 -10.58 3.12 -5.31
CA ASP A 50 -9.80 4.27 -4.84
C ASP A 50 -8.32 4.10 -5.24
N SER A 51 -7.76 5.12 -5.88
CA SER A 51 -6.36 5.15 -6.31
C SER A 51 -5.48 5.56 -5.13
N ILE A 52 -5.18 4.59 -4.27
CA ILE A 52 -4.43 4.85 -3.03
C ILE A 52 -2.92 4.83 -3.29
N GLY A 53 -2.26 5.98 -3.12
CA GLY A 53 -0.81 6.15 -3.25
C GLY A 53 0.00 5.59 -2.08
N ARG A 54 1.21 6.12 -1.88
CA ARG A 54 2.10 5.71 -0.79
C ARG A 54 1.46 5.90 0.59
N ARG A 55 1.54 4.86 1.44
CA ARG A 55 1.00 4.89 2.81
C ARG A 55 2.03 4.43 3.82
N PHE A 56 2.05 5.10 4.97
CA PHE A 56 2.86 4.74 6.11
C PHE A 56 1.99 4.05 7.16
N PHE A 57 2.54 3.04 7.82
CA PHE A 57 1.89 2.39 8.95
C PHE A 57 2.91 2.10 10.05
N ALA A 58 2.44 2.09 11.28
CA ALA A 58 3.20 1.68 12.45
C ALA A 58 2.26 1.03 13.47
N GLY A 59 2.79 0.12 14.28
CA GLY A 59 2.03 -0.57 15.31
C GLY A 59 2.93 -1.26 16.32
N ALA A 60 2.30 -1.73 17.41
CA ALA A 60 2.93 -2.51 18.45
C ALA A 60 2.06 -3.72 18.79
N THR A 61 2.67 -4.83 19.19
CA THR A 61 2.02 -6.04 19.66
C THR A 61 2.55 -6.39 21.03
N PHE A 62 1.62 -6.63 21.96
CA PHE A 62 1.90 -7.08 23.31
C PHE A 62 1.43 -8.53 23.46
N ARG A 63 2.30 -9.42 23.97
CA ARG A 63 2.01 -10.83 24.22
C ARG A 63 2.07 -11.10 25.72
N PHE A 64 1.10 -11.84 26.24
CA PHE A 64 0.94 -12.23 27.66
C PHE A 64 0.78 -13.74 27.78
#